data_AF-A0A1X6PD16-F1
#
_entry.id   AF-A0A1X6PD16-F1
#
_cell.length_a   1.000
_cell.length_b   1.000
_cell.length_c   1.000
_cell.angle_alpha   90.00
_cell.angle_beta   90.00
_cell.angle_gamma   90.00
#
_symmetry.space_group_name_H-M   'P 1'
#
loop_
_entity.id
_entity.type
_entity.pdbx_description
1 polymer ?
#
loop_
_entity_poly.entity_id
_entity_poly.type
_entity_poly.pdbx_seq_one_letter_code
_entity_poly.pdbx_strand_id
1 'polypeptide(L)' 'MTAATLALLLGFFSATSAATIIGSVADWDPLAAAVLIVYTEGLTRAYYSSRAPSVGLQLANAFKVGLEYGLFVDAFKLST' A
#
# COMPACT_ATOMS: atom_id res chain seq x y z
N MET A 1 -3.09 -14.97 13.28
CA MET A 1 -3.62 -15.05 11.90
C MET A 1 -4.63 -13.94 11.59
N THR A 2 -5.53 -13.57 12.51
CA THR A 2 -6.55 -12.53 12.31
C THR A 2 -6.03 -11.09 12.16
N ALA A 3 -5.01 -10.69 12.92
CA ALA A 3 -4.49 -9.32 12.87
C ALA A 3 -3.83 -8.98 11.51
N ALA A 4 -3.17 -9.96 10.87
CA ALA A 4 -2.54 -9.78 9.58
C ALA A 4 -3.58 -9.63 8.45
N THR A 5 -4.68 -10.38 8.49
CA THR A 5 -5.79 -10.22 7.53
C THR A 5 -6.51 -8.88 7.70
N LEU A 6 -6.69 -8.41 8.94
CA LEU A 6 -7.21 -7.05 9.21
C LEU A 6 -6.29 -5.99 8.62
N ALA A 7 -4.97 -6.09 8.82
CA ALA A 7 -4.01 -5.15 8.23
C ALA A 7 -4.06 -5.17 6.69
N LEU A 8 -4.19 -6.35 6.08
CA LEU A 8 -4.32 -6.51 4.63
C LEU A 8 -5.59 -5.83 4.10
N LEU A 9 -6.74 -6.11 4.71
CA LEU A 9 -8.02 -5.49 4.31
C LEU A 9 -8.01 -3.97 4.52
N LEU A 10 -7.38 -3.49 5.61
CA LEU A 10 -7.18 -2.08 5.86
C LEU A 10 -6.32 -1.42 4.78
N GLY A 11 -5.25 -2.10 4.34
CA GLY A 11 -4.40 -1.67 3.24
C GLY A 11 -5.18 -1.54 1.93
N PHE A 12 -5.97 -2.56 1.61
CA PHE A 12 -6.83 -2.57 0.43
C PHE A 12 -7.85 -1.41 0.43
N PHE A 13 -8.54 -1.19 1.55
CA PHE A 13 -9.49 -0.08 1.70
C PHE A 13 -8.82 1.29 1.59
N SER A 14 -7.60 1.41 2.13
CA SER A 14 -6.81 2.65 2.06
C SER A 14 -6.41 2.95 0.62
N ALA A 15 -6.02 1.93 -0.15
CA ALA A 15 -5.67 2.08 -1.56
C ALA A 15 -6.86 2.57 -2.40
N THR A 16 -8.03 1.98 -2.26
CA THR A 16 -9.23 2.40 -3.01
C THR A 16 -9.66 3.82 -2.66
N SER A 17 -9.54 4.20 -1.38
CA SER A 17 -9.84 5.56 -0.93
C SER A 17 -8.83 6.56 -1.50
N ALA A 18 -7.53 6.22 -1.46
CA ALA A 18 -6.47 7.06 -2.01
C ALA A 18 -6.62 7.24 -3.53
N ALA A 19 -6.90 6.16 -4.27
CA ALA A 19 -7.12 6.21 -5.71
C ALA A 19 -8.32 7.10 -6.09
N THR A 20 -9.38 7.10 -5.28
CA THR A 20 -10.52 8.02 -5.48
C THR A 20 -10.12 9.49 -5.27
N ILE A 21 -9.31 9.77 -4.24
CA ILE A 21 -8.86 11.14 -3.95
C ILE A 21 -7.88 11.63 -5.03
N ILE A 22 -6.88 10.82 -5.38
CA ILE A 22 -5.87 11.17 -6.38
C ILE A 22 -6.50 11.26 -7.77
N GLY A 23 -7.38 10.32 -8.13
CA GLY A 23 -8.11 10.33 -9.39
C GLY A 23 -9.07 11.52 -9.55
N SER A 24 -9.52 12.14 -8.44
CA SER A 24 -10.34 13.36 -8.50
C SER A 24 -9.56 14.61 -8.95
N VAL A 25 -8.23 14.60 -8.82
CA VAL A 25 -7.34 15.70 -9.20
C VAL A 25 -6.19 15.13 -10.04
N ALA A 26 -6.43 14.98 -11.35
CA ALA A 26 -5.57 14.27 -12.29
C ALA A 26 -4.08 14.68 -12.26
N ASP A 27 -3.75 15.91 -11.85
CA ASP A 27 -2.36 16.41 -11.80
C ASP A 27 -1.51 15.80 -10.68
N TRP A 28 -2.11 15.12 -9.71
CA TRP A 28 -1.40 14.59 -8.53
C TRP A 28 -0.84 13.18 -8.72
N ASP A 29 -1.12 12.54 -9.85
CA ASP A 29 -0.78 11.14 -10.11
C ASP A 29 0.74 10.85 -10.02
N PRO A 30 1.64 11.67 -10.62
CA PRO A 30 3.08 11.44 -10.53
C PRO A 30 3.63 11.63 -9.11
N LEU A 31 3.09 12.59 -8.36
CA LEU A 31 3.50 12.86 -6.98
C LEU A 31 3.05 11.72 -6.06
N ALA A 32 1.82 11.23 -6.24
CA ALA A 32 1.30 10.09 -5.51
C ALA A 32 2.13 8.83 -5.77
N ALA A 33 2.51 8.57 -7.03
CA ALA A 33 3.39 7.46 -7.37
C ALA A 33 4.77 7.57 -6.70
N ALA A 34 5.37 8.76 -6.66
CA ALA A 34 6.65 8.99 -6.00
C ALA A 34 6.58 8.73 -4.48
N VAL A 35 5.53 9.22 -3.81
CA VAL A 35 5.29 8.97 -2.38
C VAL A 35 5.09 7.48 -2.11
N LEU A 36 4.32 6.80 -2.97
CA LEU A 36 4.08 5.37 -2.86
C LEU A 36 5.38 4.57 -2.95
N ILE A 37 6.24 4.87 -3.92
CA ILE A 37 7.54 4.22 -4.10
C ILE A 37 8.44 4.43 -2.86
N VAL A 38 8.52 5.65 -2.34
CA VAL A 38 9.32 5.94 -1.13
C VAL A 38 8.79 5.15 0.07
N TYR A 39 7.47 5.05 0.22
CA TYR A 39 6.84 4.29 1.29
C TYR A 39 7.09 2.78 1.17
N THR A 40 6.85 2.19 -0.01
CA THR A 40 7.01 0.75 -0.23
C THR A 40 8.45 0.31 -0.12
N GLU A 41 9.40 1.10 -0.64
CA GLU A 41 10.83 0.83 -0.54
C GLU A 41 11.34 1.01 0.90
N GLY A 42 10.88 2.05 1.60
CA GLY A 42 11.19 2.28 3.02
C GLY A 42 10.76 1.10 3.90
N LEU A 43 9.55 0.57 3.68
CA LEU A 43 9.05 -0.62 4.38
C LEU A 43 9.82 -1.89 4.02
N THR A 44 10.15 -2.09 2.74
CA THR A 44 10.95 -3.25 2.30
C THR A 44 12.31 -3.24 2.99
N ARG A 45 12.99 -2.10 2.98
CA ARG A 45 14.30 -1.94 3.61
C ARG A 45 14.22 -2.15 5.12
N ALA A 46 13.21 -1.60 5.79
CA ALA A 46 13.00 -1.81 7.22
C ALA A 46 12.74 -3.29 7.55
N TYR A 47 11.92 -3.97 6.75
CA TYR A 47 11.60 -5.39 6.94
C TYR A 47 12.82 -6.29 6.78
N TYR A 48 13.60 -6.10 5.70
CA TYR A 48 14.77 -6.93 5.42
C TYR A 48 16.01 -6.56 6.25
N SER A 49 16.08 -5.34 6.81
CA SER A 49 17.17 -4.95 7.72
C SER A 49 17.07 -5.63 9.09
N SER A 50 15.90 -6.17 9.45
CA SER A 50 15.69 -6.87 10.72
C SER A 50 15.73 -8.39 10.53
N ARG A 51 16.66 -9.05 11.22
CA ARG A 51 16.78 -10.52 11.25
C ARG A 51 15.58 -11.22 11.89
N ALA A 52 14.87 -10.51 12.77
CA ALA A 52 13.61 -10.92 13.40
C ALA A 52 12.64 -9.72 13.38
N PRO A 53 11.75 -9.60 12.38
CA PRO A 53 10.84 -8.47 12.26
C PRO A 53 9.81 -8.47 13.41
N SER A 54 9.61 -7.31 14.02
CA SER A 54 8.60 -7.13 15.08
C SER A 54 7.19 -7.36 14.55
N VAL A 55 6.24 -7.66 15.45
CA VAL A 55 4.82 -7.85 15.07
C VAL A 55 4.27 -6.61 14.34
N GLY A 56 4.66 -5.41 14.76
CA GLY A 56 4.29 -4.17 14.08
C GLY A 56 4.81 -4.09 12.64
N LEU A 57 6.05 -4.53 12.39
CA LEU A 57 6.64 -4.54 11.06
C LEU A 57 6.02 -5.61 10.15
N GLN A 58 5.62 -6.75 10.72
CA GLN A 58 4.86 -7.78 10.01
C GLN A 58 3.46 -7.28 9.63
N LEU A 59 2.79 -6.54 10.53
CA LEU A 59 1.50 -5.90 10.23
C LEU A 59 1.64 -4.79 9.18
N ALA A 60 2.69 -3.97 9.25
CA ALA A 60 2.97 -2.95 8.24
C ALA A 60 3.25 -3.57 6.86
N ASN A 61 3.96 -4.71 6.83
CA ASN A 61 4.17 -5.45 5.59
C ASN A 61 2.86 -6.04 5.03
N ALA A 62 1.99 -6.60 5.90
CA ALA A 62 0.67 -7.07 5.47
C ALA A 62 -0.22 -5.93 4.94
N PHE A 63 -0.18 -4.76 5.59
CA PHE A 63 -0.85 -3.55 5.12
C PHE A 63 -0.32 -3.09 3.76
N LYS A 64 1.00 -3.04 3.59
CA LYS A 64 1.65 -2.70 2.32
C LYS A 64 1.17 -3.62 1.19
N VAL A 65 1.15 -4.94 1.42
CA VAL A 65 0.67 -5.92 0.42
C VAL A 65 -0.80 -5.65 0.04
N GLY A 66 -1.66 -5.40 1.03
CA GLY A 66 -3.05 -5.04 0.78
C GLY A 66 -3.19 -3.74 -0.02
N LEU A 67 -2.35 -2.76 0.27
CA LEU A 67 -2.35 -1.45 -0.37
C LEU A 67 -1.91 -1.52 -1.84
N GLU A 68 -0.80 -2.22 -2.14
CA GLU A 68 -0.35 -2.46 -3.51
C GLU A 68 -1.41 -3.22 -4.32
N TYR A 69 -2.00 -4.27 -3.73
CA TYR A 69 -3.06 -5.05 -4.37
C TYR A 69 -4.29 -4.20 -4.73
N GLY A 70 -4.74 -3.34 -3.81
CA GLY A 70 -5.88 -2.45 -4.06
C GLY A 70 -5.61 -1.46 -5.20
N LEU A 71 -4.41 -0.89 -5.25
CA LEU A 71 -3.99 0.04 -6.30
C LEU A 71 -3.93 -0.64 -7.68
N PHE A 72 -3.38 -1.85 -7.76
CA PHE A 72 -3.36 -2.62 -9.01
C PHE A 72 -4.77 -2.95 -9.51
N VAL A 73 -5.67 -3.37 -8.62
CA VAL A 73 -7.05 -3.67 -8.99
C VAL A 73 -7.76 -2.42 -9.54
N ASP A 74 -7.53 -1.25 -8.94
CA ASP A 74 -8.13 -0.01 -9.42
C ASP A 74 -7.53 0.46 -10.76
N ALA A 75 -6.22 0.32 -10.94
CA ALA A 75 -5.55 0.60 -12.22
C ALA A 75 -6.11 -0.25 -13.37
N PHE A 76 -6.42 -1.54 -13.13
CA PHE A 76 -7.08 -2.38 -14.13
C PHE A 76 -8.47 -1.89 -14.51
N LYS A 77 -9.23 -1.26 -13.59
CA LYS A 77 -10.55 -0.70 -13.91
C LYS A 77 -10.46 0.51 -14.84
N LEU A 78 -9.43 1.33 -14.66
CA LEU A 78 -9.22 2.58 -15.40
C LEU A 78 -8.56 2.35 -16.78
N SER A 79 -7.88 1.23 -16.98
CA SER A 79 -7.12 0.92 -18.21
C SER A 79 -7.99 0.41 -19.39
N THR A 80 -9.30 0.69 -19.40
CA THR A 80 -10.24 0.28 -20.47
C THR A 80 -10.95 1.50 -21.04
#